data_AF-A0A349XYI4-F1
#
_entry.id   AF-A0A349XYI4-F1
#
_cell.length_a   1.000
_cell.length_b   1.000
_cell.length_c   1.000
_cell.angle_alpha   90.00
_cell.angle_beta   90.00
_cell.angle_gamma   90.00
#
_symmetry.space_group_name_H-M   'P 1'
#
loop_
_entity.id
_entity.type
_entity.pdbx_description
1 polymer ?
#
loop_
_entity_poly.entity_id
_entity_poly.type
_entity_poly.pdbx_seq_one_letter_code
_entity_poly.pdbx_strand_id
1 'polypeptide(L)'
;MTEAAFDNGKTPKTSKDWDLRAVAPFVALALLLVLGTIANPNFIGIDNLLNVITRSAFIAIIALGATYVITSGGLDLSVGAMVA
;
A
#
# COMPACT_ATOMS: atom_id res chain seq x y z
N MET A 1 -32.51 -46.93 -17.99
CA MET A 1 -31.94 -46.59 -19.32
C MET A 1 -32.42 -45.19 -19.60
N THR A 2 -31.68 -44.09 -19.60
CA THR A 2 -30.27 -43.70 -19.75
C THR A 2 -30.27 -42.23 -19.26
N GLU A 3 -29.31 -41.72 -18.51
CA GLU A 3 -28.08 -41.15 -19.04
C GLU A 3 -27.07 -41.02 -17.89
N ALA A 4 -25.91 -41.63 -18.10
CA ALA A 4 -24.67 -41.21 -17.48
C ALA A 4 -24.18 -39.92 -18.16
N ALA A 5 -23.26 -39.23 -17.48
CA ALA A 5 -22.57 -38.00 -17.87
C ALA A 5 -23.47 -36.75 -17.75
N PHE A 6 -23.11 -35.73 -17.00
CA PHE A 6 -21.83 -35.02 -17.10
C PHE A 6 -21.26 -34.68 -15.72
N ASP A 7 -20.25 -35.43 -15.31
CA ASP A 7 -19.13 -34.82 -14.61
C ASP A 7 -18.58 -33.72 -15.50
N ASN A 8 -18.62 -32.48 -15.02
CA ASN A 8 -17.88 -31.40 -15.62
C ASN A 8 -17.15 -30.70 -14.49
N GLY A 9 -16.13 -31.40 -13.98
CA GLY A 9 -15.08 -30.88 -13.12
C GLY A 9 -14.58 -29.54 -13.64
N LYS A 10 -15.13 -28.46 -13.08
CA LYS A 10 -14.49 -27.15 -13.15
C LYS A 10 -13.30 -27.22 -12.20
N THR A 11 -12.15 -27.62 -12.75
CA THR A 11 -10.87 -27.47 -12.07
C THR A 11 -10.78 -26.05 -11.52
N PRO A 12 -10.52 -25.84 -10.22
CA PRO A 12 -10.36 -24.51 -9.70
C PRO A 12 -9.11 -23.92 -10.37
N LYS A 13 -9.31 -22.94 -11.26
CA LYS A 13 -8.19 -22.19 -11.82
C LYS A 13 -7.58 -21.39 -10.68
N THR A 14 -6.49 -21.92 -10.13
CA THR A 14 -5.56 -21.19 -9.28
C THR A 14 -4.71 -20.29 -10.19
N SER A 15 -5.35 -19.31 -10.84
CA SER A 15 -4.59 -18.24 -11.46
C SER A 15 -4.05 -17.40 -10.31
N LYS A 16 -2.74 -17.52 -10.06
CA LYS A 16 -2.02 -16.60 -9.21
C LYS A 16 -1.96 -15.28 -9.96
N ASP A 17 -3.05 -14.54 -9.92
CA ASP A 17 -3.18 -13.24 -10.57
C ASP A 17 -2.39 -12.26 -9.73
N TRP A 18 -1.15 -12.03 -10.13
CA TRP A 18 -0.32 -10.97 -9.56
C TRP A 18 -0.99 -9.64 -9.92
N ASP A 19 -1.65 -9.03 -8.95
CA ASP A 19 -2.25 -7.71 -9.13
C ASP A 19 -1.13 -6.69 -9.36
N LEU A 20 -0.87 -6.40 -10.64
CA LEU A 20 0.14 -5.45 -11.06
C LEU A 20 -0.07 -4.08 -10.42
N ARG A 21 -1.32 -3.71 -10.07
CA ARG A 21 -1.61 -2.44 -9.39
C ARG A 21 -1.12 -2.44 -7.95
N ALA A 22 -1.23 -3.58 -7.25
CA ALA A 22 -0.70 -3.74 -5.91
C ALA A 22 0.84 -3.78 -5.89
N VAL A 23 1.46 -4.33 -6.94
CA VAL A 23 2.93 -4.50 -7.01
C VAL A 23 3.65 -3.30 -7.63
N ALA A 24 3.00 -2.55 -8.52
CA ALA A 24 3.58 -1.42 -9.23
C ALA A 24 4.26 -0.36 -8.34
N PRO A 25 3.72 0.05 -7.17
CA PRO A 25 4.39 1.02 -6.31
C PRO A 25 5.74 0.54 -5.79
N PHE A 26 5.84 -0.76 -5.47
CA PHE A 26 7.09 -1.36 -4.97
C PHE A 26 8.12 -1.48 -6.09
N VAL A 27 7.69 -1.85 -7.30
CA VAL A 27 8.56 -1.89 -8.49
C VAL A 27 9.06 -0.49 -8.83
N ALA A 28 8.19 0.51 -8.81
CA ALA A 28 8.55 1.90 -9.04
C ALA A 28 9.55 2.40 -7.99
N LEU A 29 9.33 2.06 -6.70
CA LEU A 29 10.27 2.41 -5.63
C LEU A 29 11.63 1.74 -5.82
N ALA A 30 11.67 0.45 -6.18
CA ALA A 30 12.93 -0.25 -6.44
C ALA A 30 13.70 0.39 -7.61
N LEU A 31 13.01 0.70 -8.71
CA LEU A 31 13.60 1.41 -9.85
C LEU A 31 14.12 2.80 -9.45
N LEU A 32 13.35 3.56 -8.66
CA LEU A 32 13.77 4.86 -8.15
C LEU A 32 15.05 4.75 -7.32
N LEU A 33 15.14 3.78 -6.42
CA LEU A 33 16.33 3.57 -5.59
C LEU A 33 17.56 3.24 -6.43
N VAL A 34 17.43 2.34 -7.41
CA VAL A 34 18.53 1.94 -8.29
C VAL A 34 18.98 3.12 -9.17
N LEU A 35 18.04 3.73 -9.90
CA LEU A 35 18.34 4.84 -10.80
C LEU A 35 18.83 6.07 -10.04
N GLY A 36 18.23 6.37 -8.89
CA GLY A 36 18.63 7.47 -8.01
C GLY A 36 20.05 7.29 -7.48
N THR A 37 20.41 6.08 -7.05
CA THR A 37 21.77 5.78 -6.56
C THR A 37 22.81 5.85 -7.67
N ILE A 38 22.49 5.37 -8.88
CA ILE A 38 23.38 5.47 -10.04
C ILE A 38 23.58 6.94 -10.44
N ALA A 39 22.51 7.75 -10.44
CA ALA A 39 22.57 9.15 -10.80
C ALA A 39 23.30 10.01 -9.76
N ASN A 40 23.13 9.70 -8.47
CA ASN A 40 23.82 10.39 -7.38
C ASN A 40 24.04 9.43 -6.20
N PRO A 41 25.30 9.09 -5.85
CA PRO A 41 25.59 8.22 -4.71
C PRO A 41 25.03 8.73 -3.38
N ASN A 42 24.87 10.04 -3.21
CA ASN A 42 24.29 10.65 -2.01
C ASN A 42 22.76 10.52 -1.94
N PHE A 43 22.11 9.98 -2.98
CA PHE A 43 20.66 9.74 -2.97
C PHE A 43 20.23 8.80 -1.83
N ILE A 44 21.04 7.79 -1.50
CA ILE A 44 20.82 6.92 -0.32
C ILE A 44 21.67 7.35 0.88
N GLY A 45 22.28 8.52 0.84
CA GLY A 45 23.08 9.07 1.93
C GLY A 45 22.22 9.31 3.18
N ILE A 46 22.88 9.30 4.35
CA ILE A 46 22.20 9.44 5.64
C ILE A 46 21.36 10.71 5.73
N ASP A 47 21.84 11.83 5.19
CA ASP A 47 21.12 13.10 5.22
C ASP A 47 19.83 13.04 4.41
N ASN A 48 19.88 12.46 3.20
CA ASN A 48 18.68 12.32 2.38
C ASN A 48 17.69 11.31 2.99
N LEU A 49 18.21 10.21 3.56
CA LEU A 49 17.38 9.22 4.23
C LEU A 49 16.68 9.82 5.47
N LEU A 50 17.40 10.58 6.29
CA LEU A 50 16.84 11.28 7.43
C LEU A 50 15.82 12.34 7.01
N ASN A 51 16.05 13.05 5.91
CA ASN A 51 15.07 13.99 5.35
C ASN A 51 13.76 13.29 4.96
N VAL A 52 13.86 12.16 4.26
CA VAL A 52 12.68 11.36 3.85
C VAL A 52 11.95 10.78 5.06
N ILE A 53 12.68 10.19 6.01
CA ILE A 53 12.09 9.60 7.22
C ILE A 53 11.42 10.68 8.06
N THR A 54 12.09 11.81 8.32
CA THR A 54 11.52 12.88 9.17
C THR A 54 10.25 13.47 8.54
N ARG A 55 10.26 13.70 7.23
CA ARG A 55 9.09 14.25 6.51
C ARG A 55 7.92 13.28 6.48
N SER A 56 8.17 11.99 6.30
CA SER A 56 7.13 10.96 6.30
C SER A 56 6.64 10.60 7.71
N ALA A 57 7.51 10.67 8.72
CA ALA A 57 7.19 10.43 10.12
C ALA A 57 6.10 11.39 10.63
N PHE A 58 6.15 12.66 10.22
CA PHE A 58 5.10 13.63 10.56
C PHE A 58 3.71 13.14 10.12
N ILE A 59 3.58 12.70 8.87
CA ILE A 59 2.33 12.17 8.32
C ILE A 59 1.94 10.86 9.02
N ALA A 60 2.92 9.98 9.27
CA ALA A 60 2.69 8.70 9.94
C ALA A 60 2.14 8.90 11.36
N ILE A 61 2.67 9.83 12.14
CA ILE A 61 2.19 10.14 13.50
C ILE A 61 0.73 10.64 13.45
N ILE A 62 0.39 11.52 12.51
CA ILE A 62 -1.00 11.99 12.32
C ILE A 62 -1.92 10.82 11.96
N ALA A 63 -1.51 9.97 11.03
CA ALA A 63 -2.29 8.81 10.60
C ALA A 63 -2.50 7.79 11.75
N LEU A 64 -1.47 7.58 12.58
CA LEU A 64 -1.57 6.75 13.79
C LEU A 64 -2.56 7.36 14.79
N GLY A 65 -2.50 8.68 15.03
CA GLY A 65 -3.44 9.39 15.87
C GLY A 65 -4.89 9.26 15.37
N ALA A 66 -5.10 9.43 14.06
CA ALA A 66 -6.41 9.23 13.43
C ALA A 66 -6.91 7.78 13.58
N THR A 67 -6.04 6.78 13.42
CA THR A 67 -6.39 5.36 13.59
C THR A 67 -6.81 5.05 15.03
N TYR A 68 -6.10 5.60 16.02
CA TYR A 68 -6.45 5.46 17.43
C TYR A 68 -7.83 6.07 17.74
N VAL A 69 -8.11 7.27 17.22
CA VAL A 69 -9.40 7.95 17.36
C VAL A 69 -10.55 7.15 16.74
N ILE A 70 -10.35 6.59 15.54
CA ILE A 70 -11.36 5.76 14.86
C ILE A 70 -11.63 4.48 15.67
N THR A 71 -10.57 3.84 16.18
CA THR A 71 -10.68 2.55 16.89
C THR A 71 -11.29 2.70 18.28
N SER A 72 -11.16 3.87 18.93
CA SER A 72 -11.72 4.13 20.26
C SER A 72 -13.25 4.31 20.28
N GLY A 73 -13.93 4.09 19.16
CA GLY A 73 -15.38 4.28 19.01
C GLY A 73 -15.77 5.76 18.86
N GLY A 74 -14.79 6.66 18.81
CA GLY A 74 -14.95 8.07 18.51
C GLY A 74 -15.06 8.33 17.01
N LEU A 75 -16.18 7.96 16.41
CA LEU A 75 -16.65 8.65 15.21
C LEU A 75 -17.36 9.94 15.62
N ASP A 76 -16.73 10.83 16.40
CA ASP A 76 -17.25 12.19 16.44
C ASP A 76 -16.56 13.02 15.37
N LEU A 77 -17.24 13.11 14.23
CA LEU A 77 -16.97 13.99 13.11
C LEU A 77 -17.19 15.48 13.49
N SER A 78 -16.95 15.89 14.74
CA SER A 78 -17.08 17.26 15.23
C SER A 78 -16.16 18.27 14.51
N VAL A 79 -15.24 17.81 13.64
CA VAL A 79 -14.51 18.67 12.68
C VAL A 79 -15.02 18.56 11.25
N GLY A 80 -15.75 17.50 10.87
CA GLY A 80 -16.41 17.41 9.57
C GLY A 80 -17.66 18.28 9.46
N ALA A 81 -18.30 18.64 10.57
CA ALA A 81 -19.37 19.65 10.64
C ALA A 81 -18.88 21.11 10.72
N MET A 82 -17.58 21.34 10.97
CA MET A 82 -16.99 22.69 11.02
C MET A 82 -16.41 23.14 9.66
N VAL A 83 -16.22 22.20 8.74
CA VAL A 83 -15.74 22.42 7.37
C VAL A 83 -16.89 22.44 6.35
N ALA A 84 -18.10 22.06 6.75
CA ALA A 84 -19.32 22.11 5.94
C ALA A 84 -20.07 23.45 6.10
#